data_AF-A0AA95HMG2-F1
#
_entry.id   AF-A0AA95HMG2-F1
#
_cell.length_a   1.000
_cell.length_b   1.000
_cell.length_c   1.000
_cell.angle_alpha   90.00
_cell.angle_beta   90.00
_cell.angle_gamma   90.00
#
_symmetry.space_group_name_H-M   'P 1'
#
loop_
_entity.id
_entity.type
_entity.pdbx_description
1 polymer ?
#
loop_
_entity_poly.entity_id
_entity_poly.type
_entity_poly.pdbx_seq_one_letter_code
_entity_poly.pdbx_strand_id
1 'polypeptide(L)' 'MNLILEQRFFRLLSEYSQRKVSASEFTEAIEELATHVADFGINEQDYSILLRYFSFGLHRLKSYRVRFEQEKNALFAFN' A
#
# COMPACT_ATOMS: atom_id res chain seq x y z
N MET A 1 4.46 -11.04 7.94
CA MET A 1 5.22 -10.05 8.74
C MET A 1 6.52 -10.70 9.28
N ASN A 2 7.29 -11.38 8.42
CA ASN A 2 8.56 -12.04 8.80
C ASN A 2 9.74 -11.57 7.92
N LEU A 3 9.57 -10.58 7.04
CA LEU A 3 10.55 -10.26 6.00
C LEU A 3 11.68 -9.31 6.43
N ILE A 4 11.51 -8.53 7.51
CA ILE A 4 12.47 -7.49 7.91
C ILE A 4 13.59 -8.08 8.78
N LEU A 5 13.26 -8.95 9.74
CA LEU A 5 14.25 -9.56 10.64
C LEU A 5 15.10 -10.63 9.96
N GLU A 6 14.63 -11.16 8.82
CA GLU A 6 15.39 -12.09 7.97
C GLU A 6 16.42 -11.37 7.07
N GLN A 7 16.40 -10.02 7.03
CA GLN A 7 17.34 -9.27 6.21
C GLN A 7 18.77 -9.44 6.66
N ARG A 8 19.68 -9.47 5.67
CA ARG A 8 21.11 -9.70 5.84
C ARG A 8 21.73 -8.80 6.90
N PHE A 9 21.25 -7.55 7.02
CA PHE A 9 21.70 -6.60 8.03
C PHE A 9 21.56 -7.12 9.48
N PHE A 10 20.38 -7.63 9.85
CA PHE A 10 20.13 -8.10 11.21
C PHE A 10 20.89 -9.40 11.51
N ARG A 11 21.05 -10.26 10.49
CA ARG A 11 21.90 -11.44 10.60
C ARG A 11 23.35 -11.06 10.86
N LEU A 12 23.91 -10.10 10.12
CA LEU A 12 25.28 -9.63 10.32
C LEU A 12 25.50 -8.99 11.70
N LEU A 13 24.52 -8.26 12.23
CA LEU A 13 24.58 -7.74 13.61
C LEU A 13 24.62 -8.87 14.65
N SER A 14 23.86 -9.94 14.44
CA SER A 14 23.85 -11.10 15.35
C SER A 14 25.17 -11.89 15.32
N GLU A 15 25.80 -11.98 14.14
CA GLU A 15 27.06 -12.69 13.92
C GLU A 15 28.29 -11.88 14.35
N TYR A 16 28.17 -10.58 14.58
CA TYR A 16 29.29 -9.68 14.89
C TYR A 16 30.13 -10.12 16.11
N SER A 17 29.51 -10.79 17.08
CA SER A 17 30.21 -11.32 18.26
C SER A 17 31.04 -12.58 17.96
N GLN A 18 30.65 -13.34 16.94
CA GLN A 18 31.25 -14.64 16.59
C GLN A 18 32.21 -14.55 15.39
N ARG A 19 31.98 -13.59 14.50
CA ARG A 19 32.76 -13.39 13.27
C ARG A 19 33.06 -11.91 13.09
N LYS A 20 34.29 -11.60 12.68
CA LYS A 20 34.66 -10.25 12.26
C LYS A 20 34.01 -9.96 10.91
N VAL A 21 32.91 -9.21 10.94
CA VAL A 21 32.22 -8.69 9.75
C VAL A 21 32.94 -7.42 9.29
N SER A 22 33.15 -7.29 7.98
CA SER A 22 33.79 -6.12 7.39
C SER A 22 32.85 -4.91 7.32
N ALA A 23 33.41 -3.70 7.29
CA ALA A 23 32.61 -2.49 7.11
C ALA A 23 31.87 -2.49 5.76
N SER A 24 32.49 -3.04 4.71
CA SER A 24 31.88 -3.18 3.38
C SER A 24 30.65 -4.09 3.39
N GLU A 25 30.71 -5.23 4.10
CA GLU A 25 29.55 -6.13 4.24
C GLU A 25 28.38 -5.46 4.96
N PHE A 26 28.66 -4.59 5.95
CA PHE A 26 27.62 -3.82 6.61
C PHE A 26 27.04 -2.74 5.71
N THR A 27 27.88 -2.03 4.94
CA THR A 27 27.41 -1.02 3.98
C THR A 27 26.45 -1.64 2.95
N GLU A 28 26.83 -2.76 2.35
CA GLU A 28 25.97 -3.50 1.41
C GLU A 28 24.63 -3.90 2.05
N ALA A 29 24.67 -4.43 3.28
CA ALA A 29 23.46 -4.86 3.96
C ALA A 29 22.53 -3.71 4.36
N ILE A 30 23.07 -2.52 4.62
CA ILE A 30 22.29 -1.30 4.88
C ILE A 30 21.61 -0.81 3.59
N GLU A 31 22.30 -0.86 2.44
CA GLU A 31 21.72 -0.52 1.14
C GLU A 31 20.59 -1.48 0.73
N GLU A 32 20.79 -2.78 0.94
CA GLU A 32 19.76 -3.81 0.76
C GLU A 32 18.54 -3.53 1.64
N LEU A 33 18.76 -3.18 2.91
CA LEU A 33 17.68 -2.86 3.85
C LEU A 33 16.92 -1.59 3.43
N ALA A 34 17.62 -0.54 3.00
CA ALA A 34 17.00 0.70 2.54
C ALA A 34 16.08 0.47 1.33
N THR A 35 16.48 -0.41 0.41
CA THR A 35 15.67 -0.82 -0.75
C THR A 35 14.38 -1.51 -0.30
N HIS A 36 14.46 -2.49 0.59
CA HIS A 36 13.28 -3.18 1.12
C HIS A 36 12.33 -2.24 1.88
N VAL A 37 12.89 -1.27 2.62
CA VAL A 37 12.09 -0.27 3.34
C VAL A 37 11.40 0.69 2.37
N ALA A 38 12.06 1.08 1.28
CA ALA A 38 11.44 1.88 0.22
C ALA A 38 10.31 1.11 -0.49
N ASP A 39 10.51 -0.19 -0.76
CA ASP A 39 9.48 -1.06 -1.34
C ASP A 39 8.29 -1.26 -0.40
N PHE A 40 8.50 -1.29 0.91
CA PHE A 40 7.41 -1.27 1.90
C PHE A 40 6.64 0.05 1.88
N GLY A 41 7.34 1.16 1.64
CA GLY A 41 6.75 2.49 1.46
C GLY A 41 5.78 2.59 0.27
N ILE A 42 5.91 1.71 -0.74
CA ILE A 42 5.02 1.64 -1.91
C ILE A 42 3.60 1.16 -1.54
N ASN A 43 3.39 0.58 -0.35
CA ASN A 43 2.05 0.20 0.16
C ASN A 43 1.07 1.40 0.21
N GLU A 44 1.56 2.65 0.36
CA GLU A 44 0.73 3.86 0.27
C GLU A 44 0.08 4.04 -1.12
N GLN A 45 0.76 3.59 -2.18
CA GLN A 45 0.23 3.62 -3.54
C GLN A 45 -0.91 2.62 -3.73
N ASP A 46 -0.84 1.44 -3.11
CA ASP A 46 -1.93 0.46 -3.12
C ASP A 46 -3.19 1.00 -2.40
N TYR A 47 -3.00 1.76 -1.31
CA TYR A 47 -4.09 2.49 -0.66
C TYR A 47 -4.71 3.58 -1.55
N SER A 48 -3.89 4.31 -2.31
CA SER A 48 -4.39 5.32 -3.27
C SER A 48 -5.27 4.69 -4.36
N ILE A 49 -4.91 3.48 -4.81
CA ILE A 49 -5.67 2.71 -5.80
C ILE A 49 -7.00 2.27 -5.20
N LEU A 50 -7.00 1.74 -3.97
CA LEU A 50 -8.22 1.33 -3.27
C LEU A 50 -9.17 2.53 -3.06
N LEU A 51 -8.63 3.67 -2.64
CA LEU A 51 -9.39 4.92 -2.45
C LEU A 51 -10.04 5.41 -3.76
N ARG A 52 -9.34 5.27 -4.88
CA ARG A 52 -9.88 5.62 -6.21
C ARG A 52 -11.07 4.74 -6.58
N TYR A 53 -10.95 3.43 -6.40
CA TYR A 53 -12.05 2.49 -6.70
C TYR A 53 -13.27 2.73 -5.80
N PHE A 54 -13.03 3.00 -4.52
CA PHE A 54 -14.08 3.34 -3.57
C PHE A 54 -14.81 4.63 -3.99
N SER A 55 -14.06 5.68 -4.33
CA SER A 55 -14.61 6.96 -4.79
C SER A 55 -15.48 6.81 -6.04
N PHE A 56 -15.04 5.97 -6.99
CA PHE A 56 -15.81 5.68 -8.20
C PHE A 56 -17.11 4.91 -7.90
N GLY A 57 -17.05 3.93 -7.00
CA GLY A 57 -18.25 3.22 -6.52
C GLY A 57 -19.28 4.17 -5.92
N LEU A 58 -18.82 5.08 -5.05
CA LEU A 58 -19.67 6.09 -4.43
C LEU A 58 -20.28 7.06 -5.45
N HIS A 59 -19.50 7.49 -6.44
CA HIS A 59 -20.01 8.36 -7.51
C HIS A 59 -21.13 7.70 -8.31
N ARG A 60 -20.97 6.42 -8.66
CA ARG A 60 -22.02 5.65 -9.35
C ARG A 60 -23.29 5.53 -8.51
N LEU A 61 -23.16 5.27 -7.21
CA LEU A 61 -24.30 5.19 -6.31
C LEU A 61 -25.07 6.52 -6.22
N LYS A 62 -24.34 7.64 -6.11
CA LYS A 62 -24.95 8.98 -6.16
C LYS A 62 -25.69 9.22 -7.47
N SER A 63 -25.10 8.80 -8.59
CA SER A 63 -25.70 8.93 -9.92
C SER A 63 -26.99 8.09 -10.03
N TYR A 64 -26.98 6.85 -9.53
CA TYR A 64 -28.19 6.02 -9.48
C TYR A 64 -29.30 6.63 -8.63
N ARG A 65 -28.97 7.21 -7.47
CA ARG A 65 -29.96 7.91 -6.64
C ARG A 65 -30.61 9.05 -7.42
N VAL A 66 -29.82 9.89 -8.09
CA VAL A 66 -30.34 11.02 -8.89
C VAL A 66 -31.24 10.52 -10.00
N ARG A 67 -30.81 9.49 -10.74
CA ARG A 67 -31.59 8.89 -11.82
C ARG A 67 -32.91 8.30 -11.31
N PHE A 68 -32.89 7.59 -10.19
CA PHE A 68 -34.09 7.04 -9.57
C PHE A 68 -35.09 8.13 -9.18
N GLU A 69 -34.63 9.22 -8.57
CA GLU A 69 -35.50 10.35 -8.21
C GLU A 69 -36.10 11.03 -9.46
N GLN A 70 -35.34 11.14 -10.55
CA GLN A 70 -35.83 11.68 -11.82
C GLN A 70 -36.90 10.78 -12.45
N GLU A 71 -36.65 9.47 -12.54
CA GLU A 71 -37.60 8.50 -13.09
C GLU A 71 -38.90 8.48 -12.27
N LYS A 72 -38.79 8.54 -10.93
CA LYS A 72 -39.94 8.66 -10.03
C LYS A 72 -40.76 9.92 -10.33
N ASN A 73 -40.12 11.08 -10.45
CA ASN A 73 -40.81 12.34 -10.72
C ASN A 73 -41.48 12.35 -12.11
N ALA A 74 -40.85 11.73 -13.12
CA ALA A 74 -41.45 11.56 -14.44
C ALA A 74 -42.70 10.68 -14.40
N LEU A 75 -42.68 9.58 -13.61
CA LEU A 75 -43.85 8.71 -13.43
C LEU A 75 -45.05 9.46 -12.82
N PHE A 76 -44.80 10.42 -11.93
CA PHE A 76 -45.84 11.28 -11.36
C PHE A 76 -46.34 12.39 -12.29
N ALA A 77 -45.59 12.74 -13.34
CA ALA A 77 -45.99 13.77 -14.31
C ALA A 77 -46.93 13.23 -15.41
N PHE A 78 -47.06 11.91 -15.55
CA PHE A 78 -47.98 11.24 -16.49
C PHE A 78 -49.26 10.71 -15.82
N ASN A 79 -49.45 10.96 -14.53
CA ASN A 79 -50.73 10.82 -13.81
C ASN A 79 -51.44 12.18 -13.74
#